data_AF-A0A965ER30-F1
#
_entry.id   AF-A0A965ER30-F1
#
_cell.length_a   1.000
_cell.length_b   1.000
_cell.length_c   1.000
_cell.angle_alpha   90.00
_cell.angle_beta   90.00
_cell.angle_gamma   90.00
#
_symmetry.space_group_name_H-M   'P 1'
#
loop_
_entity.id
_entity.type
_entity.pdbx_description
1 polymer ?
#
loop_
_entity_poly.entity_id
_entity_poly.type
_entity_poly.pdbx_seq_one_letter_code
_entity_poly.pdbx_strand_id
1 'polypeptide(L)'
;MLQLGSTRIVDTFAEAFRLRYGRIVVTAYDDHWLDAALAAVCGYGTSVIGCDAEIGLERRLPAEESPDGRPAAGRRAPPQQRLVV
;
A
#
# COMPACT_ATOMS: atom_id res chain seq x y z
N MET A 1 -18.72 22.28 17.11
CA MET A 1 -18.76 21.67 15.77
C MET A 1 -17.35 21.63 15.23
N LEU A 2 -16.80 20.44 14.95
CA LEU A 2 -15.43 20.31 14.45
C LEU A 2 -15.39 20.71 12.97
N GLN A 3 -14.41 21.54 12.61
CA GLN A 3 -14.17 21.99 11.24
C GLN A 3 -12.69 21.86 10.90
N LEU A 4 -12.40 21.46 9.67
CA LEU A 4 -11.06 21.46 9.08
C LEU A 4 -11.11 22.36 7.84
N GLY A 5 -10.54 23.57 7.95
CA GLY A 5 -10.75 24.62 6.96
C GLY A 5 -12.24 24.96 6.85
N SER A 6 -12.81 24.87 5.64
CA SER A 6 -14.24 25.06 5.39
C SER A 6 -15.08 23.77 5.52
N THR A 7 -14.44 22.62 5.74
CA THR A 7 -15.12 21.33 5.75
C THR A 7 -15.60 20.97 7.15
N ARG A 8 -16.88 20.59 7.28
CA ARG A 8 -17.46 20.08 8.52
C ARG A 8 -17.01 18.64 8.76
N ILE A 9 -16.46 18.37 9.93
CA ILE A 9 -16.19 17.00 10.39
C ILE A 9 -17.40 16.53 11.21
N VAL A 10 -18.05 15.49 10.72
CA VAL A 10 -19.19 14.87 11.41
C VAL A 10 -18.65 14.07 12.59
N ASP A 11 -19.27 14.26 13.76
CA ASP A 11 -18.97 13.48 14.97
C ASP A 11 -19.58 12.08 14.84
N THR A 12 -18.83 11.19 14.20
CA THR A 12 -19.18 9.80 13.91
C THR A 12 -17.90 8.96 13.80
N PHE A 13 -18.02 7.67 13.47
CA PHE A 13 -16.89 6.75 13.43
C PHE A 13 -16.85 5.95 12.11
N ALA A 14 -15.66 5.43 11.80
CA ALA A 14 -15.48 4.43 10.76
C ALA A 14 -15.39 3.04 11.41
N GLU A 15 -16.15 2.08 10.90
CA GLU A 15 -16.09 0.68 11.33
C GLU A 15 -15.21 -0.11 10.36
N ALA A 16 -14.16 -0.75 10.87
CA ALA A 16 -13.23 -1.54 10.09
C ALA A 16 -13.38 -3.04 10.41
N PHE A 17 -12.97 -3.88 9.46
CA PHE A 17 -13.05 -5.33 9.56
C PHE A 17 -11.66 -5.95 9.74
N ARG A 18 -11.60 -7.12 10.39
CA ARG A 18 -10.35 -7.86 10.53
C ARG A 18 -9.97 -8.53 9.21
N LEU A 19 -8.77 -8.24 8.73
CA LEU A 19 -8.19 -8.83 7.53
C LEU A 19 -6.86 -9.53 7.87
N ARG A 20 -6.48 -10.49 7.02
CA ARG A 20 -5.11 -11.00 6.97
C ARG A 20 -4.40 -10.26 5.85
N TYR A 21 -3.21 -9.75 6.12
CA TYR A 21 -2.43 -8.99 5.15
C TYR A 21 -0.99 -9.51 5.11
N GLY A 22 -0.40 -9.45 3.92
CA GLY A 22 1.03 -9.68 3.70
C GLY A 22 1.69 -8.37 3.29
N ARG A 23 3.02 -8.33 3.40
CA ARG A 23 3.83 -7.27 2.79
C ARG A 23 4.89 -7.92 1.93
N ILE A 24 5.05 -7.40 0.72
CA ILE A 24 6.09 -7.79 -0.21
C ILE A 24 6.94 -6.57 -0.55
N VAL A 25 8.20 -6.81 -0.88
CA VAL A 25 9.09 -5.82 -1.48
C VAL A 25 9.34 -6.29 -2.90
N VAL A 26 9.04 -5.45 -3.87
CA VAL A 26 9.30 -5.69 -5.30
C VAL A 26 10.53 -4.88 -5.67
N THR A 27 11.56 -5.53 -6.21
CA THR A 27 12.77 -4.88 -6.74
C THR A 27 12.86 -5.14 -8.25
N ALA A 28 13.34 -4.17 -9.02
CA ALA A 28 13.39 -4.24 -10.48
C ALA A 28 14.73 -3.74 -11.03
N TYR A 29 14.97 -3.88 -12.34
CA TYR A 29 16.21 -3.39 -12.95
C TYR A 29 16.25 -1.85 -12.96
N ASP A 30 15.14 -1.23 -13.33
CA ASP A 30 14.93 0.21 -13.40
C ASP A 30 13.47 0.56 -13.06
N ASP A 31 13.13 1.84 -13.10
CA ASP A 31 11.77 2.32 -12.82
C ASP A 31 10.73 1.85 -13.86
N HIS A 32 11.14 1.60 -15.10
CA HIS A 32 10.24 1.10 -16.13
C HIS A 32 9.73 -0.31 -15.77
N TRP A 33 10.63 -1.21 -15.40
CA TRP A 33 10.26 -2.55 -14.97
C TRP A 33 9.57 -2.57 -13.60
N LEU A 34 9.94 -1.65 -12.72
CA LEU A 34 9.25 -1.49 -11.44
C LEU A 34 7.78 -1.12 -11.65
N ASP A 35 7.52 -0.14 -12.53
CA ASP A 35 6.16 0.33 -12.82
C ASP A 35 5.30 -0.77 -13.45
N ALA A 36 5.87 -1.54 -14.39
CA ALA A 36 5.19 -2.68 -15.00
C ALA A 36 4.84 -3.76 -13.95
N ALA A 37 5.76 -4.09 -13.05
CA ALA A 37 5.54 -5.07 -12.00
C ALA A 37 4.47 -4.59 -11.00
N LEU A 38 4.49 -3.31 -10.63
CA LEU A 38 3.51 -2.70 -9.72
C LEU A 38 2.11 -2.66 -10.33
N ALA A 39 2.00 -2.28 -11.61
CA ALA A 39 0.72 -2.29 -12.31
C ALA A 39 0.12 -3.70 -12.38
N ALA A 40 0.96 -4.72 -12.64
CA ALA A 40 0.51 -6.10 -12.72
C ALA A 40 0.08 -6.65 -11.35
N VAL A 41 0.84 -6.41 -10.28
CA VAL A 41 0.56 -6.99 -8.95
C VAL A 41 -0.56 -6.27 -8.20
N CYS A 42 -0.74 -4.96 -8.41
CA CYS A 42 -1.82 -4.18 -7.80
C CYS A 42 -3.09 -4.14 -8.66
N GLY A 43 -3.00 -4.58 -9.92
CA GLY A 43 -4.18 -4.73 -10.78
C GLY A 43 -5.17 -5.75 -10.23
N TYR A 44 -6.46 -5.56 -10.50
CA TYR A 44 -7.53 -6.45 -10.02
C TYR A 44 -7.47 -6.70 -8.49
N GLY A 45 -7.12 -5.67 -7.72
CA GLY A 45 -6.89 -5.77 -6.28
C GLY A 45 -7.66 -4.74 -5.46
N THR A 46 -8.89 -4.37 -5.85
CA THR A 46 -9.60 -3.24 -5.23
C THR A 46 -10.49 -3.62 -4.06
N SER A 47 -11.20 -4.76 -4.14
CA SER A 47 -12.08 -5.20 -3.06
C SER A 47 -12.26 -6.70 -3.06
N VAL A 48 -12.12 -7.34 -1.90
CA VAL A 48 -12.35 -8.79 -1.75
C VAL A 48 -13.79 -9.23 -2.01
N ILE A 49 -14.72 -8.29 -2.24
CA ILE A 49 -16.09 -8.58 -2.70
C ILE A 49 -16.08 -9.12 -4.14
N GLY A 50 -15.15 -8.67 -4.99
CA GLY A 50 -15.09 -9.02 -6.40
C GLY A 50 -13.68 -9.25 -6.96
N CYS A 51 -12.65 -9.24 -6.11
CA CYS A 51 -11.26 -9.49 -6.42
C CYS A 51 -10.70 -10.58 -5.51
N ASP A 52 -9.58 -11.19 -5.89
CA ASP A 52 -8.94 -12.24 -5.09
C ASP A 52 -8.21 -11.68 -3.85
N ALA A 53 -7.88 -10.39 -3.87
CA ALA A 53 -7.21 -9.68 -2.78
C ALA A 53 -7.50 -8.17 -2.84
N GLU A 54 -7.15 -7.47 -1.75
CA GLU A 54 -6.98 -6.02 -1.73
C GLU A 54 -5.49 -5.70 -1.71
N ILE A 55 -5.00 -5.01 -2.74
CA ILE A 55 -3.56 -4.77 -2.95
C ILE A 55 -3.36 -3.33 -3.40
N GLY A 56 -2.45 -2.63 -2.72
CA GLY A 56 -2.05 -1.28 -3.08
C GLY A 56 -0.55 -1.08 -2.90
N LEU A 57 -0.02 -0.10 -3.62
CA LEU A 57 1.34 0.39 -3.45
C LEU A 57 1.42 1.20 -2.14
N GLU A 58 2.19 0.72 -1.16
CA GLU A 58 2.44 1.48 0.08
C GLU A 58 3.35 2.68 -0.17
N ARG A 59 4.54 2.45 -0.75
CA ARG A 59 5.48 3.50 -1.15
C ARG A 59 6.54 2.97 -2.11
N ARG A 60 7.22 3.88 -2.82
CA ARG A 60 8.51 3.60 -3.47
C ARG A 60 9.63 3.61 -2.43
N LEU A 61 10.68 2.84 -2.69
CA LEU A 61 11.86 2.72 -1.85
C LEU A 61 13.09 3.25 -2.61
N PRO A 62 13.93 4.07 -1.96
CA PRO A 62 15.28 4.32 -2.44
C PRO A 62 16.05 3.01 -2.60
N ALA A 63 16.98 2.97 -3.55
CA ALA A 63 17.73 1.75 -3.87
C ALA A 63 18.55 1.26 -2.66
N GLU A 64 19.09 2.19 -1.87
CA GLU A 64 19.81 1.93 -0.62
C GLU A 64 18.96 1.27 0.49
N GLU A 65 17.64 1.40 0.43
CA GLU A 65 16.72 0.75 1.38
C GLU A 65 16.29 -0.63 0.91
N SER A 66 16.43 -0.93 -0.39
CA SER A 66 16.06 -2.21 -0.99
C SER A 66 17.00 -3.34 -0.52
N PRO A 67 16.54 -4.60 -0.52
CA PRO A 67 17.39 -5.75 -0.15
C PRO A 67 18.59 -5.99 -1.08
N ASP A 68 18.53 -5.54 -2.33
CA ASP A 68 19.50 -5.86 -3.38
C ASP A 68 20.13 -4.62 -4.06
N GLY A 69 19.90 -3.42 -3.51
CA GLY A 69 20.48 -2.18 -4.02
C GLY A 69 19.85 -1.66 -5.32
N ARG A 70 18.65 -2.11 -5.68
CA ARG A 70 17.94 -1.72 -6.92
C ARG A 70 16.68 -0.90 -6.63
N PRO A 71 16.10 -0.21 -7.65
CA PRO A 71 14.80 0.43 -7.51
C PRO A 71 13.75 -0.54 -6.99
N ALA A 72 13.00 -0.11 -5.98
CA ALA A 72 12.09 -0.99 -5.26
C ALA A 72 10.83 -0.27 -4.78
N ALA A 73 9.84 -1.07 -4.39
CA ALA A 73 8.59 -0.61 -3.83
C ALA A 73 8.07 -1.57 -2.77
N GLY A 74 7.39 -1.01 -1.77
CA GLY A 74 6.93 -1.70 -0.56
C GLY A 74 7.50 -1.05 0.69
N ARG A 75 7.53 -1.80 1.80
CA ARG A 75 8.06 -1.31 3.08
C ARG A 75 9.03 -2.30 3.68
N ARG A 76 10.21 -1.82 4.05
CA ARG A 76 11.17 -2.53 4.90
C ARG A 76 11.08 -2.00 6.33
N ALA A 77 10.06 -2.34 7.11
CA ALA A 77 9.95 -1.89 8.52
C ALA A 77 8.94 -2.70 9.37
N PRO A 78 9.10 -2.72 10.71
CA PRO A 78 8.79 -3.85 11.61
C PRO A 78 7.30 -4.22 11.70
N PRO A 79 6.95 -5.41 12.23
CA PRO A 79 5.63 -6.06 12.16
C PRO A 79 4.43 -5.27 12.73
N GLN A 80 4.62 -4.09 13.32
CA GLN A 80 3.61 -3.42 14.13
C GLN A 80 2.73 -2.38 13.42
N GLN A 81 3.04 -1.99 12.18
CA GLN A 81 2.11 -1.13 11.42
C GLN A 81 1.23 -2.01 10.55
N ARG A 82 0.05 -2.34 11.07
CA ARG A 82 -1.06 -2.93 10.32
C ARG A 82 -1.50 -1.93 9.27
N LEU A 83 -1.35 -2.29 7.99
CA LEU A 83 -2.00 -1.55 6.91
C LEU A 83 -3.51 -1.69 7.13
N VAL A 84 -4.18 -0.57 7.34
CA VAL A 84 -5.64 -0.48 7.20
C VAL A 84 -5.83 -0.07 5.74
N VAL A 85 -6.48 -0.93 4.95
CA VAL A 85 -6.96 -0.57 3.62
C VAL A 85 -8.00 0.53 3.76
#